data_AF-F0ZFP3-F1
#
_entry.id   AF-F0ZFP3-F1
#
_cell.length_a   1.000
_cell.length_b   1.000
_cell.length_c   1.000
_cell.angle_alpha   90.00
_cell.angle_beta   90.00
_cell.angle_gamma   90.00
#
_symmetry.space_group_name_H-M   'P 1'
#
loop_
_entity.id
_entity.type
_entity.pdbx_description
1 polymer ?
#
loop_
_entity_poly.entity_id
_entity_poly.type
_entity_poly.pdbx_seq_one_letter_code
_entity_poly.pdbx_strand_id
1 'polypeptide(L)'
;MKNIFNLLLILLILNLGFINCKTVTFNSQSVQCTDESSPCNLASSKNWEQNEIPSDGDDVVIDFSTINLPSANIYLIAENLNIQLNSLALTGQESFKTSLNIQNSNVTVSKSFNTAFSTVNLTQQSDFNIRGAVDSSFGTTDVVYIFDGSNLYVPCGLSFNSSSIPMDGTIFISEDSVSNQNTKFLDVNQPNLSVSSNSNLTIISSTLNSVSMNSPNIVLNSLSRSYFSSLNSLGQVNIPNYGSLELSNSSASSASTINLGGSLTVRGDLNVQQIVIGSTGVIYNYGNVNTDLSSLSGSIIYHTPTAEAKSINIQDGSLVLYNSILSVSSDFKVSSDSVIKFFSCSLDNTQSYIQVKGTLLLDSIDVVIQLSDSNILPSDGDRILLVSAPSVPDAVVKVNSIKFYTQANTNGLTYKVEYDNGNVYLVFNNSGTNGGNNSSNNNNNNNNNNSSNNNNNNDSNDGNNNGNDKKESNEKRNVAIGVSIGTVVGAILLLTVIGVMVRNKRRGEKRPLLG
;
A
#
# COMPACT_ATOMS: atom_id res chain seq x y z
N MET A 1 2.73 61.56 -19.85
CA MET A 1 2.01 60.34 -19.43
C MET A 1 2.85 59.34 -18.64
N LYS A 2 4.09 58.98 -19.05
CA LYS A 2 4.97 58.06 -18.28
C LYS A 2 5.18 58.44 -16.80
N ASN A 3 5.37 59.72 -16.50
CA ASN A 3 5.65 60.15 -15.11
C ASN A 3 4.42 60.08 -14.19
N ILE A 4 3.20 60.23 -14.73
CA ILE A 4 1.96 60.11 -13.95
C ILE A 4 1.66 58.64 -13.63
N PHE A 5 1.96 57.72 -14.56
CA PHE A 5 1.81 56.28 -14.33
C PHE A 5 2.77 55.78 -13.25
N ASN A 6 4.04 56.22 -13.27
CA ASN A 6 5.01 55.87 -12.23
C ASN A 6 4.64 56.44 -10.85
N LEU A 7 4.10 57.67 -10.80
CA LEU A 7 3.64 58.26 -9.54
C LEU A 7 2.42 57.52 -8.96
N LEU A 8 1.46 57.14 -9.81
CA LEU A 8 0.30 56.33 -9.41
C LEU A 8 0.71 54.93 -8.96
N LEU A 9 1.70 54.32 -9.60
CA LEU A 9 2.26 53.02 -9.20
C LEU A 9 2.96 53.12 -7.83
N ILE A 10 3.76 54.18 -7.60
CA ILE A 10 4.42 54.42 -6.32
C ILE A 10 3.40 54.70 -5.21
N LEU A 11 2.37 55.50 -5.48
CA LEU A 11 1.27 55.73 -4.55
C LEU A 11 0.47 54.46 -4.29
N LEU A 12 0.25 53.60 -5.29
CA LEU A 12 -0.39 52.30 -5.10
C LEU A 12 0.49 51.38 -4.24
N ILE A 13 1.81 51.35 -4.45
CA ILE A 13 2.77 50.57 -3.65
C ILE A 13 2.87 51.11 -2.21
N LEU A 14 2.78 52.42 -2.00
CA LEU A 14 2.77 53.04 -0.68
C LEU A 14 1.43 52.90 0.07
N ASN A 15 0.32 52.70 -0.67
CA ASN A 15 -1.04 52.56 -0.15
C ASN A 15 -1.51 51.10 -0.10
N LEU A 16 -0.76 50.17 -0.73
CA LEU A 16 -0.66 48.78 -0.32
C LEU A 16 0.10 48.77 1.01
N GLY A 17 -0.59 49.28 2.03
CA GLY A 17 -0.03 49.64 3.31
C GLY A 17 0.84 48.52 3.85
N PHE A 18 1.89 48.95 4.57
CA PHE A 18 2.56 48.14 5.56
C PHE A 18 1.53 47.21 6.20
N ILE A 19 1.57 45.93 5.85
CA ILE A 19 0.92 44.91 6.66
C ILE A 19 1.67 45.03 7.97
N ASN A 20 1.08 45.76 8.92
CA ASN A 20 1.62 45.95 10.25
C ASN A 20 1.54 44.58 10.89
N CYS A 21 2.55 43.77 10.63
CA CYS A 21 2.75 42.52 11.32
C CYS A 21 3.11 42.91 12.75
N LYS A 22 2.14 42.74 13.66
CA LYS A 22 2.33 43.00 15.07
C LYS A 22 2.65 41.68 15.75
N THR A 23 3.56 41.73 16.72
CA THR A 23 3.76 40.61 17.64
C THR A 23 2.73 40.68 18.76
N VAL A 24 1.95 39.63 18.92
CA VAL A 24 0.96 39.48 19.99
C VAL A 24 1.41 38.34 20.91
N THR A 25 1.65 38.68 22.18
CA THR A 25 2.23 37.77 23.17
C THR A 25 1.18 37.29 24.15
N PHE A 26 1.15 36.00 24.41
CA PHE A 26 0.29 35.40 25.42
C PHE A 26 0.76 35.76 26.84
N ASN A 27 -0.16 36.14 27.71
CA ASN A 27 0.17 36.50 29.09
C ASN A 27 0.36 35.24 29.95
N SER A 28 1.53 34.62 29.81
CA SER A 28 1.81 33.33 30.43
C SER A 28 1.93 33.42 31.97
N GLN A 29 2.32 34.58 32.51
CA GLN A 29 2.57 34.78 33.96
C GLN A 29 1.31 34.84 34.83
N SER A 30 0.19 35.36 34.31
CA SER A 30 -1.02 35.56 35.13
C SER A 30 -2.11 34.52 34.93
N VAL A 31 -1.95 33.59 33.99
CA VAL A 31 -3.01 32.71 33.55
C VAL A 31 -2.71 31.25 33.93
N GLN A 32 -3.54 30.69 34.84
CA GLN A 32 -3.43 29.30 35.27
C GLN A 32 -4.24 28.39 34.34
N CYS A 33 -3.68 28.07 33.19
CA CYS A 33 -4.26 27.15 32.20
C CYS A 33 -4.03 25.67 32.57
N THR A 34 -4.01 25.32 33.86
CA THR A 34 -3.51 24.02 34.34
C THR A 34 -4.58 22.95 34.51
N ASP A 35 -5.84 23.31 34.30
CA ASP A 35 -6.99 22.41 34.38
C ASP A 35 -7.55 22.20 32.96
N GLU A 36 -7.57 20.95 32.51
CA GLU A 36 -8.10 20.57 31.20
C GLU A 36 -9.60 20.91 31.06
N SER A 37 -10.34 20.98 32.18
CA SER A 37 -11.76 21.38 32.18
C SER A 37 -11.97 22.89 32.07
N SER A 38 -10.91 23.68 32.26
CA SER A 38 -10.92 25.14 32.14
C SER A 38 -9.69 25.63 31.36
N PRO A 39 -9.55 25.25 30.08
CA PRO A 39 -8.40 25.63 29.26
C PRO A 39 -8.44 27.13 28.95
N CYS A 40 -7.28 27.68 28.60
CA CYS A 40 -7.19 29.08 28.20
C CYS A 40 -7.62 29.26 26.75
N ASN A 41 -8.74 29.95 26.57
CA ASN A 41 -9.27 30.26 25.25
C ASN A 41 -8.46 31.37 24.59
N LEU A 42 -7.86 31.08 23.43
CA LEU A 42 -7.08 32.03 22.64
C LEU A 42 -7.94 33.17 22.06
N ALA A 43 -9.26 33.05 22.02
CA ALA A 43 -10.18 34.13 21.64
C ALA A 43 -10.47 35.11 22.80
N SER A 44 -10.02 34.83 24.03
CA SER A 44 -10.23 35.71 25.18
C SER A 44 -9.12 36.74 25.29
N SER A 45 -9.44 38.03 25.16
CA SER A 45 -8.48 39.12 25.31
C SER A 45 -7.73 39.09 26.64
N LYS A 46 -8.35 38.62 27.72
CA LYS A 46 -7.73 38.54 29.06
C LYS A 46 -6.51 37.62 29.14
N ASN A 47 -6.36 36.70 28.18
CA ASN A 47 -5.25 35.75 28.15
C ASN A 47 -4.02 36.32 27.41
N TRP A 48 -4.14 37.51 26.82
CA TRP A 48 -3.08 38.15 26.04
C TRP A 48 -2.50 39.35 26.76
N GLU A 49 -1.22 39.63 26.50
CA GLU A 49 -0.61 40.88 26.96
C GLU A 49 -1.36 42.08 26.39
N GLN A 50 -1.50 43.13 27.18
CA GLN A 50 -2.24 44.36 26.81
C GLN A 50 -3.73 44.14 26.46
N ASN A 51 -4.28 42.97 26.75
CA ASN A 51 -5.64 42.56 26.37
C ASN A 51 -5.90 42.58 24.86
N GLU A 52 -4.90 42.25 24.05
CA GLU A 52 -4.98 42.28 22.60
C GLU A 52 -5.03 40.87 22.00
N ILE A 53 -6.13 40.56 21.32
CA ILE A 53 -6.32 39.25 20.67
C ILE A 53 -5.59 39.28 19.31
N PRO A 54 -4.91 38.19 18.92
CA PRO A 54 -4.32 38.08 17.59
C PRO A 54 -5.33 38.32 16.46
N SER A 55 -4.86 38.94 15.39
CA SER A 55 -5.59 39.21 14.16
C SER A 55 -4.83 38.70 12.93
N ASP A 56 -5.45 38.76 11.76
CA ASP A 56 -4.83 38.30 10.52
C ASP A 56 -3.52 39.06 10.23
N GLY A 57 -2.46 38.30 9.96
CA GLY A 57 -1.13 38.81 9.66
C GLY A 57 -0.24 39.04 10.89
N ASP A 58 -0.72 38.75 12.11
CA ASP A 58 0.09 38.89 13.32
C ASP A 58 1.09 37.74 13.51
N ASP A 59 2.17 38.05 14.23
CA ASP A 59 3.10 37.06 14.78
C ASP A 59 2.66 36.71 16.21
N VAL A 60 2.34 35.45 16.46
CA VAL A 60 1.82 35.00 17.75
C VAL A 60 2.90 34.27 18.52
N VAL A 61 3.14 34.70 19.77
CA VAL A 61 4.10 34.07 20.68
C VAL A 61 3.38 33.60 21.94
N ILE A 62 3.40 32.29 22.15
CA ILE A 62 2.91 31.63 23.37
C ILE A 62 4.12 30.95 24.01
N ASP A 63 4.67 31.56 25.05
CA ASP A 63 5.91 31.12 25.68
C ASP A 63 5.75 30.88 27.19
N PHE A 64 5.86 29.62 27.57
CA PHE A 64 5.86 29.13 28.95
C PHE A 64 7.25 28.73 29.45
N SER A 65 8.31 28.95 28.65
CA SER A 65 9.69 28.51 28.95
C SER A 65 10.27 29.12 30.22
N THR A 66 9.75 30.25 30.70
CA THR A 66 10.23 30.92 31.92
C THR A 66 9.36 30.68 33.16
N ILE A 67 8.26 29.92 33.06
CA ILE A 67 7.34 29.74 34.19
C ILE A 67 7.76 28.57 35.04
N ASN A 68 7.88 28.81 36.35
CA ASN A 68 8.12 27.74 37.31
C ASN A 68 6.80 27.17 37.83
N LEU A 69 6.21 26.22 37.08
CA LEU A 69 5.06 25.45 37.54
C LEU A 69 5.53 24.08 38.05
N PRO A 70 5.18 23.68 39.28
CA PRO A 70 5.47 22.35 39.76
C PRO A 70 4.58 21.34 39.02
N SER A 71 5.06 20.82 37.88
CA SER A 71 4.55 19.65 37.14
C SER A 71 3.12 19.71 36.56
N ALA A 72 2.52 20.89 36.44
CA ALA A 72 1.20 21.03 35.83
C ALA A 72 1.31 21.28 34.32
N ASN A 73 0.65 20.44 33.51
CA ASN A 73 0.50 20.69 32.08
C ASN A 73 -0.29 21.98 31.82
N ILE A 74 -0.06 22.60 30.66
CA ILE A 74 -0.79 23.78 30.20
C ILE A 74 -1.78 23.36 29.12
N TYR A 75 -3.03 23.79 29.23
CA TYR A 75 -4.10 23.50 28.28
C TYR A 75 -4.63 24.79 27.65
N LEU A 76 -4.45 24.93 26.34
CA LEU A 76 -4.91 26.04 25.51
C LEU A 76 -5.99 25.53 24.57
N ILE A 77 -6.95 26.39 24.25
CA ILE A 77 -7.99 26.09 23.26
C ILE A 77 -8.13 27.22 22.25
N ALA A 78 -8.10 26.87 20.96
CA ALA A 78 -8.51 27.71 19.85
C ALA A 78 -9.84 27.15 19.33
N GLU A 79 -10.94 27.71 19.82
CA GLU A 79 -12.30 27.26 19.48
C GLU A 79 -12.98 28.28 18.55
N ASN A 80 -13.58 27.81 17.46
CA ASN A 80 -14.26 28.66 16.47
C ASN A 80 -13.37 29.79 15.91
N LEU A 81 -12.05 29.57 15.87
CA LEU A 81 -11.05 30.54 15.46
C LEU A 81 -10.72 30.34 13.97
N ASN A 82 -11.06 31.34 13.16
CA ASN A 82 -10.75 31.38 11.73
C ASN A 82 -9.77 32.53 11.50
N ILE A 83 -8.47 32.22 11.39
CA ILE A 83 -7.41 33.24 11.40
C ILE A 83 -6.22 32.83 10.53
N GLN A 84 -5.62 33.80 9.87
CA GLN A 84 -4.37 33.66 9.14
C GLN A 84 -3.24 34.41 9.85
N LEU A 85 -2.42 33.68 10.59
CA LEU A 85 -1.25 34.19 11.26
C LEU A 85 -0.06 34.28 10.30
N ASN A 86 0.82 35.25 10.57
CA ASN A 86 2.12 35.33 9.93
C ASN A 86 3.07 34.26 10.52
N SER A 87 3.15 34.19 11.85
CA SER A 87 3.87 33.13 12.55
C SER A 87 3.14 32.69 13.83
N LEU A 88 3.44 31.48 14.28
CA LEU A 88 2.98 30.95 15.56
C LEU A 88 4.15 30.20 16.22
N ALA A 89 4.56 30.70 17.39
CA ALA A 89 5.54 30.06 18.26
C ALA A 89 4.84 29.55 19.52
N LEU A 90 4.92 28.24 19.78
CA LEU A 90 4.35 27.58 20.94
C LEU A 90 5.45 26.86 21.73
N THR A 91 5.85 27.44 22.86
CA THR A 91 6.99 26.96 23.65
C THR A 91 6.55 26.56 25.06
N GLY A 92 6.75 25.30 25.41
CA GLY A 92 6.55 24.73 26.74
C GLY A 92 7.86 24.56 27.51
N GLN A 93 7.89 23.61 28.46
CA GLN A 93 9.09 23.21 29.18
C GLN A 93 9.24 21.68 29.19
N GLU A 94 10.44 21.17 29.45
CA GLU A 94 10.63 19.71 29.65
C GLU A 94 9.84 19.17 30.85
N SER A 95 9.63 20.00 31.87
CA SER A 95 8.95 19.64 33.12
C SER A 95 7.42 19.54 33.00
N PHE A 96 6.82 20.13 31.96
CA PHE A 96 5.38 20.06 31.69
C PHE A 96 5.07 20.26 30.20
N LYS A 97 4.08 19.53 29.67
CA LYS A 97 3.68 19.69 28.27
C LYS A 97 2.70 20.87 28.14
N THR A 98 2.86 21.66 27.08
CA THR A 98 1.83 22.62 26.65
C THR A 98 1.00 22.01 25.54
N SER A 99 -0.31 21.92 25.74
CA SER A 99 -1.26 21.32 24.80
C SER A 99 -2.15 22.41 24.21
N LEU A 100 -2.10 22.61 22.90
CA LEU A 100 -3.01 23.47 22.15
C LEU A 100 -4.07 22.61 21.46
N ASN A 101 -5.33 22.79 21.80
CA ASN A 101 -6.44 22.13 21.14
C ASN A 101 -7.13 23.10 20.16
N ILE A 102 -7.10 22.77 18.87
CA ILE A 102 -7.77 23.51 17.79
C ILE A 102 -9.09 22.78 17.51
N GLN A 103 -10.21 23.46 17.76
CA GLN A 103 -11.57 22.89 17.70
C GLN A 103 -12.47 23.74 16.80
N ASN A 104 -13.18 23.09 15.87
CA ASN A 104 -14.06 23.74 14.89
C ASN A 104 -13.46 25.03 14.30
N SER A 105 -12.17 24.96 13.94
CA SER A 105 -11.35 26.13 13.62
C SER A 105 -10.60 25.94 12.31
N ASN A 106 -10.28 27.05 11.65
CA ASN A 106 -9.39 27.10 10.50
C ASN A 106 -8.24 28.05 10.81
N VAL A 107 -7.10 27.49 11.19
CA VAL A 107 -5.92 28.26 11.55
C VAL A 107 -4.89 28.10 10.44
N THR A 108 -4.45 29.21 9.85
CA THR A 108 -3.36 29.21 8.85
C THR A 108 -2.13 29.93 9.40
N VAL A 109 -0.94 29.34 9.24
CA VAL A 109 0.36 29.94 9.60
C VAL A 109 1.18 30.11 8.33
N SER A 110 1.42 31.36 7.94
CA SER A 110 1.89 31.68 6.59
C SER A 110 3.41 31.65 6.41
N LYS A 111 4.20 32.02 7.43
CA LYS A 111 5.66 32.15 7.33
C LYS A 111 6.45 31.20 8.22
N SER A 112 6.10 31.07 9.50
CA SER A 112 6.82 30.16 10.38
C SER A 112 5.96 29.55 11.47
N PHE A 113 6.06 28.24 11.64
CA PHE A 113 5.51 27.52 12.78
C PHE A 113 6.66 26.93 13.59
N ASN A 114 6.76 27.34 14.86
CA ASN A 114 7.72 26.80 15.81
C ASN A 114 6.95 26.18 16.99
N THR A 115 7.35 24.98 17.36
CA THR A 115 6.84 24.28 18.53
C THR A 115 7.99 23.60 19.26
N ALA A 116 8.03 23.80 20.57
CA ALA A 116 8.99 23.19 21.48
C ALA A 116 8.26 22.74 22.74
N PHE A 117 8.48 21.49 23.16
CA PHE A 117 7.85 20.88 24.34
C PHE A 117 6.33 21.06 24.40
N SER A 118 5.69 21.04 23.23
CA SER A 118 4.27 21.33 23.07
C SER A 118 3.62 20.39 22.07
N THR A 119 2.31 20.19 22.24
CA THR A 119 1.48 19.31 21.41
C THR A 119 0.32 20.13 20.84
N VAL A 120 -0.03 19.89 19.58
CA VAL A 120 -1.20 20.47 18.92
C VAL A 120 -2.19 19.35 18.62
N ASN A 121 -3.43 19.49 19.08
CA ASN A 121 -4.52 18.55 18.84
C ASN A 121 -5.52 19.20 17.88
N LEU A 122 -5.86 18.52 16.80
CA LEU A 122 -6.92 18.94 15.86
C LEU A 122 -8.15 18.10 16.11
N THR A 123 -9.26 18.72 16.52
CA THR A 123 -10.51 18.01 16.83
C THR A 123 -11.70 18.69 16.16
N GLN A 124 -12.85 18.01 16.15
CA GLN A 124 -14.10 18.55 15.62
C GLN A 124 -13.96 19.09 14.18
N GLN A 125 -13.37 18.30 13.29
CA GLN A 125 -13.19 18.63 11.86
C GLN A 125 -12.44 19.95 11.61
N SER A 126 -11.42 20.24 12.43
CA SER A 126 -10.61 21.45 12.27
C SER A 126 -9.64 21.35 11.10
N ASP A 127 -9.25 22.51 10.56
CA ASP A 127 -8.17 22.66 9.59
C ASP A 127 -7.00 23.41 10.23
N PHE A 128 -5.80 22.85 10.16
CA PHE A 128 -4.57 23.55 10.52
C PHE A 128 -3.61 23.58 9.33
N ASN A 129 -3.35 24.77 8.80
CA ASN A 129 -2.61 24.96 7.56
C ASN A 129 -1.28 25.68 7.80
N ILE A 130 -0.18 24.94 7.69
CA ILE A 130 1.17 25.47 7.81
C ILE A 130 1.76 25.57 6.40
N ARG A 131 1.98 26.81 5.94
CA ARG A 131 2.54 27.09 4.59
C ARG A 131 4.01 27.46 4.63
N GLY A 132 4.43 28.00 5.76
CA GLY A 132 5.76 28.55 5.95
C GLY A 132 6.80 27.50 6.36
N ALA A 133 7.98 28.00 6.73
CA ALA A 133 9.02 27.18 7.31
C ALA A 133 8.52 26.55 8.62
N VAL A 134 8.87 25.29 8.81
CA VAL A 134 8.56 24.56 10.03
C VAL A 134 9.88 24.24 10.70
N ASP A 135 9.99 24.47 12.01
CA ASP A 135 11.18 24.05 12.74
C ASP A 135 11.38 22.54 12.58
N SER A 136 12.65 22.13 12.51
CA SER A 136 13.14 20.76 12.50
C SER A 136 12.54 19.87 13.61
N SER A 137 12.09 20.45 14.72
CA SER A 137 11.42 19.75 15.82
C SER A 137 10.04 19.20 15.46
N PHE A 138 9.32 19.81 14.51
CA PHE A 138 7.96 19.43 14.12
C PHE A 138 7.88 18.03 13.50
N GLY A 139 9.02 17.48 13.09
CA GLY A 139 9.16 16.12 12.55
C GLY A 139 9.54 15.05 13.59
N THR A 140 9.36 15.32 14.87
CA THR A 140 9.61 14.37 15.97
C THR A 140 8.29 13.94 16.62
N THR A 141 8.28 12.80 17.30
CA THR A 141 7.07 12.25 17.97
C THR A 141 6.37 13.30 18.84
N ASP A 142 5.05 13.18 18.98
CA ASP A 142 4.21 13.92 19.92
C ASP A 142 3.87 15.39 19.59
N VAL A 143 4.16 15.90 18.39
CA VAL A 143 3.91 17.32 18.11
C VAL A 143 2.50 17.63 17.64
N VAL A 144 1.94 16.86 16.70
CA VAL A 144 0.57 17.10 16.19
C VAL A 144 -0.23 15.80 16.17
N TYR A 145 -1.44 15.86 16.71
CA TYR A 145 -2.42 14.77 16.68
C TYR A 145 -3.70 15.22 15.96
N ILE A 146 -4.26 14.34 15.16
CA ILE A 146 -5.40 14.62 14.29
C ILE A 146 -6.54 13.68 14.67
N PHE A 147 -7.71 14.22 14.98
CA PHE A 147 -8.89 13.48 15.42
C PHE A 147 -10.13 13.89 14.63
N ASP A 148 -11.16 13.05 14.69
CA ASP A 148 -12.52 13.32 14.19
C ASP A 148 -12.57 13.76 12.72
N GLY A 149 -11.67 13.23 11.88
CA GLY A 149 -11.60 13.59 10.46
C GLY A 149 -11.02 14.98 10.18
N SER A 150 -10.32 15.59 11.13
CA SER A 150 -9.64 16.88 10.97
C SER A 150 -8.51 16.82 9.93
N ASN A 151 -8.05 17.97 9.47
CA ASN A 151 -7.03 18.08 8.42
C ASN A 151 -5.81 18.90 8.86
N LEU A 152 -4.63 18.37 8.55
CA LEU A 152 -3.36 19.05 8.70
C LEU A 152 -2.77 19.32 7.31
N TYR A 153 -2.47 20.57 6.98
CA TYR A 153 -1.76 20.93 5.75
C TYR A 153 -0.34 21.37 6.10
N VAL A 154 0.65 20.77 5.45
CA VAL A 154 2.07 20.99 5.74
C VAL A 154 2.89 21.12 4.46
N PRO A 155 4.08 21.76 4.51
CA PRO A 155 5.05 21.69 3.42
C PRO A 155 5.69 20.29 3.35
N CYS A 156 6.33 19.99 2.22
CA CYS A 156 7.13 18.78 2.05
C CYS A 156 8.42 18.80 2.90
N GLY A 157 9.02 17.63 3.11
CA GLY A 157 10.32 17.48 3.78
C GLY A 157 10.26 17.17 5.29
N LEU A 158 9.06 17.07 5.84
CA LEU A 158 8.85 16.69 7.24
C LEU A 158 9.03 15.18 7.45
N SER A 159 9.24 14.78 8.70
CA SER A 159 9.26 13.37 9.11
C SER A 159 8.18 13.12 10.15
N PHE A 160 7.30 12.17 9.92
CA PHE A 160 6.30 11.74 10.88
C PHE A 160 6.77 10.42 11.49
N ASN A 161 6.88 10.37 12.81
CA ASN A 161 7.32 9.17 13.53
C ASN A 161 6.14 8.48 14.22
N SER A 162 6.37 7.27 14.72
CA SER A 162 5.41 6.50 15.51
C SER A 162 4.77 7.34 16.62
N SER A 163 3.44 7.34 16.68
CA SER A 163 2.68 7.90 17.79
C SER A 163 1.95 6.77 18.52
N SER A 164 1.93 6.82 19.85
CA SER A 164 1.09 5.92 20.67
C SER A 164 -0.37 6.35 20.71
N ILE A 165 -0.67 7.58 20.31
CA ILE A 165 -2.03 8.12 20.30
C ILE A 165 -2.67 7.81 18.94
N PRO A 166 -3.83 7.13 18.90
CA PRO A 166 -4.57 6.90 17.67
C PRO A 166 -4.97 8.21 17.00
N MET A 167 -4.74 8.33 15.70
CA MET A 167 -5.11 9.48 14.88
C MET A 167 -6.17 9.08 13.85
N ASP A 168 -7.10 9.98 13.60
CA ASP A 168 -8.20 9.86 12.64
C ASP A 168 -8.37 11.19 11.88
N GLY A 169 -7.94 11.21 10.62
CA GLY A 169 -7.96 12.42 9.80
C GLY A 169 -7.02 12.34 8.61
N THR A 170 -6.71 13.50 8.02
CA THR A 170 -5.90 13.58 6.80
C THR A 170 -4.74 14.56 6.91
N ILE A 171 -3.57 14.13 6.47
CA ILE A 171 -2.40 15.00 6.27
C ILE A 171 -2.28 15.33 4.78
N PHE A 172 -2.32 16.61 4.45
CA PHE A 172 -2.10 17.15 3.12
C PHE A 172 -0.67 17.72 3.02
N ILE A 173 0.12 17.16 2.13
CA ILE A 173 1.50 17.56 1.91
C ILE A 173 1.56 18.33 0.60
N SER A 174 1.86 19.62 0.71
CA SER A 174 2.05 20.51 -0.43
C SER A 174 3.48 20.39 -0.98
N GLU A 175 3.61 20.54 -2.30
CA GLU A 175 4.91 20.70 -2.94
C GLU A 175 5.37 22.14 -2.69
N ASP A 176 6.58 22.31 -2.15
CA ASP A 176 7.25 23.60 -2.24
C ASP A 176 8.01 23.65 -3.56
N SER A 177 7.67 24.63 -4.40
CA SER A 177 8.27 24.90 -5.72
C SER A 177 9.81 24.93 -5.75
N VAL A 178 10.45 25.05 -4.59
CA VAL A 178 11.90 25.19 -4.44
C VAL A 178 12.59 23.90 -3.96
N SER A 179 11.85 22.90 -3.48
CA SER A 179 12.46 21.79 -2.74
C SER A 179 11.93 20.42 -3.21
N ASN A 180 12.82 19.61 -3.83
CA ASN A 180 12.60 18.18 -4.08
C ASN A 180 12.65 17.36 -2.78
N GLN A 181 12.23 17.94 -1.66
CA GLN A 181 12.30 17.29 -0.36
C GLN A 181 11.24 16.21 -0.26
N ASN A 182 11.60 15.16 0.47
CA ASN A 182 10.84 13.94 0.58
C ASN A 182 10.29 13.85 1.99
N THR A 183 8.97 13.79 2.12
CA THR A 183 8.31 13.62 3.41
C THR A 183 8.37 12.16 3.84
N LYS A 184 8.74 11.90 5.10
CA LYS A 184 8.93 10.56 5.63
C LYS A 184 7.84 10.19 6.62
N PHE A 185 7.41 8.93 6.61
CA PHE A 185 6.62 8.31 7.66
C PHE A 185 7.39 7.09 8.17
N LEU A 186 7.74 7.11 9.46
CA LEU A 186 8.62 6.15 10.12
C LEU A 186 7.85 5.49 11.26
N ASP A 187 7.60 4.19 11.15
CA ASP A 187 6.91 3.38 12.17
C ASP A 187 5.52 3.93 12.57
N VAL A 188 4.84 4.62 11.65
CA VAL A 188 3.52 5.23 11.89
C VAL A 188 2.45 4.15 11.79
N ASN A 189 1.93 3.67 12.92
CA ASN A 189 0.88 2.65 12.97
C ASN A 189 -0.50 3.28 13.24
N GLN A 190 -1.09 3.88 12.21
CA GLN A 190 -2.30 4.71 12.31
C GLN A 190 -3.32 4.31 11.22
N PRO A 191 -4.13 3.25 11.45
CA PRO A 191 -4.99 2.66 10.42
C PRO A 191 -6.15 3.55 9.96
N ASN A 192 -6.44 4.66 10.65
CA ASN A 192 -7.46 5.65 10.28
C ASN A 192 -6.85 6.93 9.69
N LEU A 193 -5.53 7.09 9.73
CA LEU A 193 -4.84 8.26 9.19
C LEU A 193 -4.66 8.13 7.68
N SER A 194 -5.07 9.17 6.96
CA SER A 194 -4.89 9.30 5.51
C SER A 194 -3.79 10.31 5.17
N VAL A 195 -3.10 10.07 4.06
CA VAL A 195 -2.05 10.96 3.55
C VAL A 195 -2.37 11.31 2.10
N SER A 196 -2.39 12.60 1.79
CA SER A 196 -2.58 13.12 0.43
C SER A 196 -1.41 14.03 0.08
N SER A 197 -0.63 13.67 -0.94
CA SER A 197 0.65 14.31 -1.24
C SER A 197 0.73 14.81 -2.67
N ASN A 198 1.25 16.03 -2.82
CA ASN A 198 1.79 16.57 -4.06
C ASN A 198 3.32 16.48 -4.13
N SER A 199 3.96 15.83 -3.16
CA SER A 199 5.42 15.68 -3.06
C SER A 199 5.85 14.21 -2.93
N ASN A 200 7.16 13.96 -3.05
CA ASN A 200 7.73 12.64 -2.83
C ASN A 200 7.49 12.14 -1.39
N LEU A 201 7.23 10.85 -1.27
CA LEU A 201 6.98 10.18 0.00
C LEU A 201 7.96 9.04 0.24
N THR A 202 8.31 8.82 1.50
CA THR A 202 8.98 7.61 1.95
C THR A 202 8.31 7.05 3.18
N ILE A 203 7.86 5.82 3.06
CA ILE A 203 7.13 5.10 4.10
C ILE A 203 7.98 3.93 4.57
N ILE A 204 8.17 3.84 5.88
CA ILE A 204 8.95 2.79 6.53
C ILE A 204 8.10 2.20 7.64
N SER A 205 7.84 0.90 7.58
CA SER A 205 7.21 0.13 8.66
C SER A 205 5.88 0.72 9.17
N SER A 206 5.08 1.31 8.27
CA SER A 206 3.90 2.09 8.65
C SER A 206 2.60 1.43 8.20
N THR A 207 1.55 1.62 9.00
CA THR A 207 0.16 1.27 8.71
C THR A 207 -0.63 2.56 8.53
N LEU A 208 -1.19 2.79 7.34
CA LEU A 208 -1.99 3.97 7.03
C LEU A 208 -3.33 3.56 6.44
N ASN A 209 -4.36 4.40 6.57
CA ASN A 209 -5.65 4.16 5.93
C ASN A 209 -5.52 4.27 4.41
N SER A 210 -5.20 5.47 3.93
CA SER A 210 -5.06 5.74 2.51
C SER A 210 -3.82 6.57 2.23
N VAL A 211 -3.18 6.28 1.09
CA VAL A 211 -2.08 7.10 0.54
C VAL A 211 -2.48 7.56 -0.85
N SER A 212 -2.61 8.87 -1.03
CA SER A 212 -2.93 9.52 -2.31
C SER A 212 -1.73 10.31 -2.83
N MET A 213 -1.32 10.03 -4.07
CA MET A 213 -0.29 10.74 -4.81
C MET A 213 -0.92 11.48 -5.98
N ASN A 214 -0.99 12.80 -5.88
CA ASN A 214 -1.84 13.64 -6.74
C ASN A 214 -1.09 14.24 -7.95
N SER A 215 0.18 13.88 -8.15
CA SER A 215 1.01 14.34 -9.27
C SER A 215 1.64 13.14 -9.99
N PRO A 216 1.81 13.17 -11.32
CA PRO A 216 2.48 12.09 -12.05
C PRO A 216 4.00 12.06 -11.82
N ASN A 217 4.59 13.16 -11.34
CA ASN A 217 6.05 13.28 -11.19
C ASN A 217 6.55 12.91 -9.79
N ILE A 218 5.67 12.47 -8.89
CA ILE A 218 6.05 12.12 -7.52
C ILE A 218 6.29 10.63 -7.37
N VAL A 219 7.17 10.32 -6.42
CA VAL A 219 7.61 8.97 -6.10
C VAL A 219 7.23 8.63 -4.68
N LEU A 220 6.62 7.47 -4.48
CA LEU A 220 6.43 6.82 -3.20
C LEU A 220 7.44 5.69 -3.04
N ASN A 221 8.29 5.76 -2.02
CA ASN A 221 9.18 4.65 -1.66
C ASN A 221 8.65 3.92 -0.42
N SER A 222 8.37 2.62 -0.52
CA SER A 222 7.99 1.76 0.62
C SER A 222 9.17 0.89 1.02
N LEU A 223 9.99 1.36 1.97
CA LEU A 223 11.31 0.78 2.25
C LEU A 223 11.29 -0.39 3.25
N SER A 224 10.19 -0.63 3.94
CA SER A 224 10.01 -1.76 4.86
C SER A 224 8.57 -2.27 4.73
N ARG A 225 8.20 -3.27 5.53
CA ARG A 225 6.83 -3.81 5.54
C ARG A 225 5.83 -2.72 5.96
N SER A 226 5.09 -2.23 4.99
CA SER A 226 4.04 -1.23 5.19
C SER A 226 2.69 -1.78 4.76
N TYR A 227 1.62 -1.27 5.36
CA TYR A 227 0.25 -1.67 5.07
C TYR A 227 -0.59 -0.44 4.78
N PHE A 228 -1.29 -0.42 3.65
CA PHE A 228 -2.28 0.61 3.32
C PHE A 228 -3.64 -0.04 3.08
N SER A 229 -4.72 0.56 3.56
CA SER A 229 -6.05 0.11 3.17
C SER A 229 -6.32 0.43 1.70
N SER A 230 -5.91 1.62 1.24
CA SER A 230 -5.98 2.02 -0.17
C SER A 230 -4.77 2.83 -0.62
N LEU A 231 -4.48 2.72 -1.92
CA LEU A 231 -3.44 3.48 -2.61
C LEU A 231 -4.03 4.09 -3.87
N ASN A 232 -4.07 5.41 -3.93
CA ASN A 232 -4.41 6.14 -5.15
C ASN A 232 -3.15 6.86 -5.63
N SER A 233 -2.62 6.48 -6.79
CA SER A 233 -1.40 7.08 -7.30
C SER A 233 -1.52 7.49 -8.75
N LEU A 234 -1.16 8.73 -9.03
CA LEU A 234 -0.83 9.21 -10.38
C LEU A 234 0.67 9.05 -10.70
N GLY A 235 1.52 8.93 -9.68
CA GLY A 235 2.97 8.85 -9.79
C GLY A 235 3.54 7.44 -9.74
N GLN A 236 4.84 7.33 -9.43
CA GLN A 236 5.58 6.08 -9.39
C GLN A 236 5.66 5.52 -7.96
N VAL A 237 5.47 4.22 -7.80
CA VAL A 237 5.64 3.52 -6.51
C VAL A 237 6.83 2.59 -6.61
N ASN A 238 7.75 2.68 -5.65
CA ASN A 238 8.95 1.86 -5.59
C ASN A 238 8.96 1.02 -4.31
N ILE A 239 9.11 -0.29 -4.47
CA ILE A 239 9.26 -1.26 -3.39
C ILE A 239 10.61 -1.95 -3.61
N PRO A 240 11.70 -1.54 -2.93
CA PRO A 240 13.03 -2.13 -3.12
C PRO A 240 13.08 -3.59 -2.62
N ASN A 241 14.19 -4.29 -2.86
CA ASN A 241 14.33 -5.73 -2.58
C ASN A 241 14.02 -6.17 -1.13
N TYR A 242 14.19 -5.29 -0.16
CA TYR A 242 13.90 -5.53 1.25
C TYR A 242 12.57 -4.92 1.72
N GLY A 243 11.88 -4.19 0.83
CA GLY A 243 10.58 -3.58 1.10
C GLY A 243 9.42 -4.56 0.90
N SER A 244 8.32 -4.30 1.59
CA SER A 244 7.08 -5.04 1.42
C SER A 244 5.90 -4.08 1.54
N LEU A 245 4.93 -4.19 0.64
CA LEU A 245 3.70 -3.39 0.69
C LEU A 245 2.48 -4.31 0.64
N GLU A 246 1.57 -4.16 1.58
CA GLU A 246 0.28 -4.85 1.59
C GLU A 246 -0.87 -3.84 1.39
N LEU A 247 -1.78 -4.16 0.47
CA LEU A 247 -2.97 -3.36 0.12
C LEU A 247 -4.24 -4.18 0.38
N SER A 248 -5.17 -3.66 1.20
CA SER A 248 -6.35 -4.46 1.61
C SER A 248 -7.62 -4.26 0.80
N ASN A 249 -8.02 -3.03 0.49
CA ASN A 249 -9.26 -2.73 -0.24
C ASN A 249 -9.03 -2.38 -1.72
N SER A 250 -7.89 -1.74 -2.01
CA SER A 250 -7.33 -1.27 -3.30
C SER A 250 -8.29 -0.58 -4.30
N SER A 251 -7.88 0.60 -4.79
CA SER A 251 -8.30 1.14 -6.09
C SER A 251 -7.34 2.26 -6.49
N ALA A 252 -6.33 1.91 -7.28
CA ALA A 252 -5.38 2.86 -7.84
C ALA A 252 -5.92 3.48 -9.15
N SER A 253 -5.43 4.69 -9.46
CA SER A 253 -5.74 5.39 -10.71
C SER A 253 -4.86 4.87 -11.86
N SER A 254 -5.39 5.00 -13.08
CA SER A 254 -4.85 4.46 -14.33
C SER A 254 -3.45 4.95 -14.74
N ALA A 255 -2.83 5.89 -14.03
CA ALA A 255 -1.58 6.54 -14.45
C ALA A 255 -0.31 6.08 -13.71
N SER A 256 -0.42 5.23 -12.68
CA SER A 256 0.76 4.86 -11.89
C SER A 256 1.54 3.67 -12.45
N THR A 257 2.87 3.70 -12.25
CA THR A 257 3.76 2.53 -12.42
C THR A 257 4.25 2.06 -11.05
N ILE A 258 4.20 0.75 -10.81
CA ILE A 258 4.78 0.14 -9.60
C ILE A 258 6.04 -0.63 -9.98
N ASN A 259 7.18 -0.28 -9.39
CA ASN A 259 8.43 -1.01 -9.52
C ASN A 259 8.67 -1.86 -8.28
N LEU A 260 8.82 -3.16 -8.51
CA LEU A 260 8.82 -4.17 -7.46
C LEU A 260 10.14 -4.95 -7.45
N GLY A 261 11.06 -4.52 -6.60
CA GLY A 261 12.21 -5.33 -6.18
C GLY A 261 11.88 -6.26 -5.01
N GLY A 262 11.00 -5.84 -4.10
CA GLY A 262 10.55 -6.59 -2.92
C GLY A 262 9.21 -7.29 -3.13
N SER A 263 8.32 -7.26 -2.13
CA SER A 263 7.00 -7.93 -2.23
C SER A 263 5.81 -6.96 -2.25
N LEU A 264 4.82 -7.23 -3.10
CA LEU A 264 3.53 -6.54 -3.12
C LEU A 264 2.40 -7.55 -2.87
N THR A 265 1.61 -7.36 -1.82
CA THR A 265 0.42 -8.17 -1.54
C THR A 265 -0.83 -7.34 -1.83
N VAL A 266 -1.69 -7.82 -2.72
CA VAL A 266 -2.94 -7.15 -3.11
C VAL A 266 -4.12 -8.02 -2.70
N ARG A 267 -5.02 -7.50 -1.85
CA ARG A 267 -6.25 -8.21 -1.44
C ARG A 267 -7.53 -7.68 -2.08
N GLY A 268 -7.52 -6.44 -2.57
CA GLY A 268 -8.63 -5.83 -3.30
C GLY A 268 -8.34 -5.59 -4.78
N ASP A 269 -8.93 -4.54 -5.37
CA ASP A 269 -8.78 -4.21 -6.80
C ASP A 269 -7.60 -3.27 -7.07
N LEU A 270 -6.59 -3.70 -7.84
CA LEU A 270 -5.48 -2.86 -8.26
C LEU A 270 -5.50 -2.62 -9.76
N ASN A 271 -5.80 -1.37 -10.13
CA ASN A 271 -5.77 -0.90 -11.51
C ASN A 271 -4.69 0.18 -11.67
N VAL A 272 -3.51 -0.22 -12.11
CA VAL A 272 -2.39 0.69 -12.40
C VAL A 272 -2.02 0.57 -13.88
N GLN A 273 -1.20 1.48 -14.39
CA GLN A 273 -0.74 1.38 -15.78
C GLN A 273 0.10 0.13 -15.98
N GLN A 274 1.10 -0.06 -15.11
CA GLN A 274 2.03 -1.17 -15.21
C GLN A 274 2.59 -1.55 -13.83
N ILE A 275 2.87 -2.83 -13.65
CA ILE A 275 3.74 -3.34 -12.58
C ILE A 275 4.98 -3.97 -13.22
N VAL A 276 6.14 -3.42 -12.89
CA VAL A 276 7.45 -3.93 -13.31
C VAL A 276 8.08 -4.69 -12.15
N ILE A 277 8.26 -5.99 -12.32
CA ILE A 277 8.75 -6.91 -11.32
C ILE A 277 10.23 -7.18 -11.60
N GLY A 278 11.08 -6.67 -10.72
CA GLY A 278 12.52 -6.89 -10.73
C GLY A 278 12.87 -8.32 -10.36
N SER A 279 14.17 -8.60 -10.26
CA SER A 279 14.66 -9.98 -10.19
C SER A 279 14.31 -10.74 -8.92
N THR A 280 14.15 -10.03 -7.81
CA THR A 280 13.71 -10.58 -6.51
C THR A 280 12.26 -10.24 -6.20
N GLY A 281 11.58 -9.57 -7.14
CA GLY A 281 10.23 -9.04 -6.93
C GLY A 281 9.19 -10.15 -6.87
N VAL A 282 8.20 -10.01 -5.98
CA VAL A 282 7.07 -10.96 -5.90
C VAL A 282 5.76 -10.23 -5.68
N ILE A 283 4.78 -10.47 -6.57
CA ILE A 283 3.39 -10.04 -6.35
C ILE A 283 2.54 -11.22 -5.87
N TYR A 284 1.87 -11.04 -4.74
CA TYR A 284 0.85 -11.94 -4.19
C TYR A 284 -0.53 -11.34 -4.43
N ASN A 285 -1.27 -11.90 -5.37
CA ASN A 285 -2.59 -11.43 -5.74
C ASN A 285 -3.71 -12.29 -5.13
N TYR A 286 -4.41 -11.73 -4.15
CA TYR A 286 -5.62 -12.27 -3.55
C TYR A 286 -6.90 -11.57 -4.03
N GLY A 287 -6.78 -10.50 -4.85
CA GLY A 287 -7.90 -9.71 -5.39
C GLY A 287 -7.86 -9.61 -6.92
N ASN A 288 -8.36 -8.50 -7.48
CA ASN A 288 -8.35 -8.27 -8.93
C ASN A 288 -7.18 -7.36 -9.34
N VAL A 289 -6.29 -7.81 -10.24
CA VAL A 289 -5.12 -7.04 -10.69
C VAL A 289 -5.16 -6.90 -12.21
N ASN A 290 -6.03 -6.03 -12.71
CA ASN A 290 -6.19 -5.81 -14.15
C ASN A 290 -5.20 -4.75 -14.68
N THR A 291 -3.91 -5.14 -14.76
CA THR A 291 -2.81 -4.25 -15.18
C THR A 291 -1.83 -4.96 -16.13
N ASP A 292 -0.93 -4.19 -16.75
CA ASP A 292 0.18 -4.73 -17.53
C ASP A 292 1.28 -5.21 -16.57
N LEU A 293 1.56 -6.51 -16.54
CA LEU A 293 2.58 -7.12 -15.69
C LEU A 293 3.83 -7.44 -16.51
N SER A 294 4.99 -6.92 -16.10
CA SER A 294 6.28 -7.24 -16.74
C SER A 294 7.26 -7.74 -15.70
N SER A 295 7.66 -9.01 -15.79
CA SER A 295 8.64 -9.63 -14.89
C SER A 295 9.96 -9.87 -15.60
N LEU A 296 11.05 -9.32 -15.05
CA LEU A 296 12.41 -9.61 -15.50
C LEU A 296 12.82 -11.02 -15.04
N SER A 297 12.80 -11.26 -13.73
CA SER A 297 12.98 -12.61 -13.18
C SER A 297 12.24 -12.86 -11.87
N GLY A 298 11.28 -12.00 -11.54
CA GLY A 298 10.46 -12.11 -10.34
C GLY A 298 9.27 -13.05 -10.51
N SER A 299 8.43 -13.12 -9.48
CA SER A 299 7.29 -14.04 -9.41
C SER A 299 5.95 -13.34 -9.37
N ILE A 300 4.99 -13.87 -10.10
CA ILE A 300 3.58 -13.47 -10.11
C ILE A 300 2.77 -14.63 -9.52
N ILE A 301 2.09 -14.40 -8.40
CA ILE A 301 1.38 -15.45 -7.67
C ILE A 301 -0.09 -15.05 -7.52
N TYR A 302 -0.99 -15.87 -8.06
CA TYR A 302 -2.44 -15.69 -7.91
C TYR A 302 -3.00 -16.70 -6.91
N HIS A 303 -3.82 -16.20 -5.98
CA HIS A 303 -4.55 -16.98 -4.97
C HIS A 303 -6.07 -16.84 -5.08
N THR A 304 -6.57 -15.88 -5.88
CA THR A 304 -8.00 -15.73 -6.13
C THR A 304 -8.50 -16.84 -7.08
N PRO A 305 -9.71 -17.40 -6.89
CA PRO A 305 -10.28 -18.37 -7.83
C PRO A 305 -10.41 -17.83 -9.26
N THR A 306 -10.69 -16.55 -9.40
CA THR A 306 -10.80 -15.84 -10.68
C THR A 306 -9.87 -14.64 -10.66
N ALA A 307 -8.87 -14.68 -11.52
CA ALA A 307 -7.85 -13.65 -11.68
C ALA A 307 -7.99 -12.97 -13.05
N GLU A 308 -7.68 -11.69 -13.10
CA GLU A 308 -7.54 -10.95 -14.36
C GLU A 308 -6.15 -10.34 -14.44
N ALA A 309 -5.72 -10.09 -15.68
CA ALA A 309 -4.59 -9.26 -16.03
C ALA A 309 -4.87 -8.59 -17.38
N LYS A 310 -4.26 -7.42 -17.61
CA LYS A 310 -4.33 -6.78 -18.92
C LYS A 310 -3.38 -7.47 -19.88
N SER A 311 -2.10 -7.49 -19.54
CA SER A 311 -1.07 -8.25 -20.24
C SER A 311 -0.07 -8.82 -19.24
N ILE A 312 0.63 -9.88 -19.64
CA ILE A 312 1.71 -10.47 -18.85
C ILE A 312 2.89 -10.75 -19.77
N ASN A 313 4.06 -10.27 -19.38
CA ASN A 313 5.33 -10.53 -20.03
C ASN A 313 6.36 -11.02 -18.99
N ILE A 314 6.82 -12.26 -19.11
CA ILE A 314 7.81 -12.86 -18.21
C ILE A 314 9.05 -13.23 -19.02
N GLN A 315 10.20 -12.73 -18.60
CA GLN A 315 11.49 -13.05 -19.23
C GLN A 315 12.11 -14.31 -18.59
N ASP A 316 12.47 -14.26 -17.30
CA ASP A 316 13.14 -15.36 -16.57
C ASP A 316 12.52 -15.54 -15.17
N GLY A 317 11.18 -15.61 -15.10
CA GLY A 317 10.43 -15.51 -13.84
C GLY A 317 9.53 -16.70 -13.56
N SER A 318 8.64 -16.54 -12.59
CA SER A 318 7.60 -17.55 -12.34
C SER A 318 6.19 -16.99 -12.34
N LEU A 319 5.26 -17.75 -12.89
CA LEU A 319 3.82 -17.55 -12.73
C LEU A 319 3.26 -18.71 -11.92
N VAL A 320 2.53 -18.42 -10.86
CA VAL A 320 1.94 -19.43 -9.98
C VAL A 320 0.43 -19.19 -9.85
N LEU A 321 -0.35 -20.22 -10.12
CA LEU A 321 -1.82 -20.21 -10.01
C LEU A 321 -2.26 -21.20 -8.91
N TYR A 322 -2.76 -20.68 -7.79
CA TYR A 322 -3.30 -21.49 -6.69
C TYR A 322 -4.80 -21.66 -6.81
N ASN A 323 -5.24 -22.75 -7.46
CA ASN A 323 -6.66 -22.98 -7.75
C ASN A 323 -7.32 -21.76 -8.43
N SER A 324 -6.55 -21.12 -9.33
CA SER A 324 -6.90 -19.85 -9.98
C SER A 324 -7.11 -20.06 -11.47
N ILE A 325 -8.07 -19.34 -12.02
CA ILE A 325 -8.29 -19.20 -13.45
C ILE A 325 -7.94 -17.77 -13.84
N LEU A 326 -6.95 -17.63 -14.71
CA LEU A 326 -6.40 -16.34 -15.12
C LEU A 326 -6.93 -15.92 -16.48
N SER A 327 -7.60 -14.78 -16.55
CA SER A 327 -8.02 -14.14 -17.79
C SER A 327 -7.06 -13.01 -18.17
N VAL A 328 -6.41 -13.11 -19.33
CA VAL A 328 -5.50 -12.11 -19.89
C VAL A 328 -6.16 -11.45 -21.09
N SER A 329 -6.47 -10.16 -20.96
CA SER A 329 -7.26 -9.45 -21.98
C SER A 329 -6.46 -9.02 -23.23
N SER A 330 -5.13 -9.01 -23.14
CA SER A 330 -4.21 -8.66 -24.23
C SER A 330 -3.12 -9.74 -24.34
N ASP A 331 -1.84 -9.34 -24.39
CA ASP A 331 -0.71 -10.23 -24.65
C ASP A 331 -0.33 -11.08 -23.42
N PHE A 332 -0.06 -12.37 -23.66
CA PHE A 332 0.54 -13.31 -22.70
C PHE A 332 1.84 -13.87 -23.30
N LYS A 333 2.98 -13.38 -22.80
CA LYS A 333 4.33 -13.71 -23.27
C LYS A 333 5.17 -14.28 -22.13
N VAL A 334 5.72 -15.46 -22.34
CA VAL A 334 6.62 -16.13 -21.38
C VAL A 334 7.82 -16.64 -22.16
N SER A 335 9.00 -16.15 -21.80
CA SER A 335 10.26 -16.47 -22.49
C SER A 335 10.93 -17.71 -21.89
N SER A 336 12.08 -18.09 -22.45
CA SER A 336 12.83 -19.26 -22.00
C SER A 336 13.22 -19.16 -20.53
N ASP A 337 13.43 -20.30 -19.89
CA ASP A 337 13.89 -20.42 -18.49
C ASP A 337 12.85 -20.02 -17.42
N SER A 338 11.72 -19.45 -17.84
CA SER A 338 10.57 -19.17 -16.97
C SER A 338 9.80 -20.45 -16.56
N VAL A 339 9.16 -20.39 -15.39
CA VAL A 339 8.36 -21.50 -14.84
C VAL A 339 6.90 -21.10 -14.65
N ILE A 340 5.97 -21.89 -15.19
CA ILE A 340 4.54 -21.77 -14.87
C ILE A 340 4.11 -22.91 -13.95
N LYS A 341 3.50 -22.59 -12.81
CA LYS A 341 3.02 -23.57 -11.82
C LYS A 341 1.51 -23.52 -11.69
N PHE A 342 0.86 -24.65 -11.90
CA PHE A 342 -0.56 -24.83 -11.70
C PHE A 342 -0.81 -25.73 -10.50
N PHE A 343 -1.52 -25.22 -9.50
CA PHE A 343 -1.93 -25.98 -8.33
C PHE A 343 -3.42 -26.30 -8.39
N SER A 344 -3.78 -27.50 -7.97
CA SER A 344 -5.13 -28.05 -7.98
C SER A 344 -5.70 -28.26 -9.39
N CYS A 345 -4.91 -28.87 -10.28
CA CYS A 345 -5.35 -29.22 -11.62
C CYS A 345 -6.36 -30.37 -11.63
N SER A 346 -7.40 -30.28 -12.44
CA SER A 346 -8.35 -31.35 -12.68
C SER A 346 -8.13 -31.96 -14.07
N LEU A 347 -8.21 -33.29 -14.14
CA LEU A 347 -8.21 -34.01 -15.41
C LEU A 347 -9.52 -33.77 -16.15
N ASP A 348 -9.44 -33.77 -17.48
CA ASP A 348 -10.53 -33.58 -18.45
C ASP A 348 -11.39 -32.34 -18.19
N ASN A 349 -10.78 -31.31 -17.60
CA ASN A 349 -11.44 -30.03 -17.40
C ASN A 349 -11.65 -29.34 -18.76
N THR A 350 -12.89 -28.89 -19.00
CA THR A 350 -13.25 -28.11 -20.19
C THR A 350 -12.85 -26.63 -20.07
N GLN A 351 -12.53 -26.17 -18.86
CA GLN A 351 -12.07 -24.80 -18.61
C GLN A 351 -10.55 -24.74 -18.55
N SER A 352 -9.96 -23.81 -19.31
CA SER A 352 -8.54 -23.53 -19.27
C SER A 352 -8.13 -22.78 -18.00
N TYR A 353 -6.95 -23.07 -17.46
CA TYR A 353 -6.37 -22.31 -16.34
C TYR A 353 -5.93 -20.90 -16.74
N ILE A 354 -5.54 -20.70 -18.01
CA ILE A 354 -5.21 -19.38 -18.56
C ILE A 354 -6.06 -19.16 -19.81
N GLN A 355 -6.80 -18.05 -19.86
CA GLN A 355 -7.58 -17.61 -21.01
C GLN A 355 -6.91 -16.35 -21.57
N VAL A 356 -6.57 -16.36 -22.85
CA VAL A 356 -5.87 -15.24 -23.50
C VAL A 356 -6.70 -14.73 -24.67
N LYS A 357 -6.96 -13.42 -24.69
CA LYS A 357 -7.68 -12.76 -25.80
C LYS A 357 -6.74 -12.17 -26.86
N GLY A 358 -5.56 -11.71 -26.44
CA GLY A 358 -4.53 -11.16 -27.33
C GLY A 358 -3.45 -12.18 -27.71
N THR A 359 -2.23 -11.74 -27.96
CA THR A 359 -1.16 -12.61 -28.48
C THR A 359 -0.70 -13.64 -27.43
N LEU A 360 -0.52 -14.89 -27.84
CA LEU A 360 0.07 -15.96 -27.01
C LEU A 360 1.48 -16.32 -27.52
N LEU A 361 2.50 -16.15 -26.69
CA LEU A 361 3.88 -16.57 -26.96
C LEU A 361 4.46 -17.28 -25.74
N LEU A 362 4.78 -18.57 -25.89
CA LEU A 362 5.42 -19.39 -24.86
C LEU A 362 6.68 -20.01 -25.46
N ASP A 363 7.84 -19.42 -25.19
CA ASP A 363 9.10 -19.89 -25.76
C ASP A 363 9.88 -20.70 -24.73
N SER A 364 9.82 -22.03 -24.84
CA SER A 364 10.70 -22.94 -24.10
C SER A 364 10.60 -22.81 -22.58
N ILE A 365 9.37 -22.99 -22.07
CA ILE A 365 9.05 -22.86 -20.64
C ILE A 365 9.12 -24.20 -19.88
N ASP A 366 9.30 -24.09 -18.58
CA ASP A 366 9.08 -25.19 -17.62
C ASP A 366 7.65 -25.12 -17.06
N VAL A 367 6.96 -26.26 -17.01
CA VAL A 367 5.61 -26.36 -16.44
C VAL A 367 5.62 -27.26 -15.21
N VAL A 368 5.01 -26.80 -14.13
CA VAL A 368 4.78 -27.57 -12.91
C VAL A 368 3.29 -27.76 -12.71
N ILE A 369 2.85 -29.01 -12.52
CA ILE A 369 1.44 -29.33 -12.29
C ILE A 369 1.29 -30.12 -10.99
N GLN A 370 0.35 -29.70 -10.17
CA GLN A 370 -0.15 -30.46 -9.02
C GLN A 370 -1.65 -30.71 -9.20
N LEU A 371 -2.07 -31.98 -9.21
CA LEU A 371 -3.49 -32.34 -9.32
C LEU A 371 -4.30 -31.94 -8.06
N SER A 372 -5.60 -31.69 -8.24
CA SER A 372 -6.56 -31.36 -7.17
C SER A 372 -6.82 -32.53 -6.24
N ASP A 373 -6.95 -33.73 -6.79
CA ASP A 373 -6.91 -34.98 -6.03
C ASP A 373 -5.55 -35.65 -6.24
N SER A 374 -4.79 -35.73 -5.15
CA SER A 374 -3.45 -36.28 -5.15
C SER A 374 -3.42 -37.80 -5.36
N ASN A 375 -4.56 -38.49 -5.26
CA ASN A 375 -4.66 -39.94 -5.45
C ASN A 375 -4.98 -40.35 -6.89
N ILE A 376 -5.36 -39.41 -7.76
CA ILE A 376 -5.68 -39.73 -9.14
C ILE A 376 -4.39 -39.96 -9.94
N LEU A 377 -4.31 -41.13 -10.59
CA LEU A 377 -3.29 -41.42 -11.59
C LEU A 377 -3.90 -41.15 -12.98
N PRO A 378 -3.32 -40.25 -13.80
CA PRO A 378 -3.80 -40.01 -15.14
C PRO A 378 -3.79 -41.30 -15.98
N SER A 379 -4.87 -41.53 -16.71
CA SER A 379 -5.04 -42.59 -17.69
C SER A 379 -4.64 -42.12 -19.09
N ASP A 380 -4.55 -43.07 -20.03
CA ASP A 380 -4.27 -42.79 -21.43
C ASP A 380 -5.38 -41.92 -22.04
N GLY A 381 -4.99 -40.80 -22.64
CA GLY A 381 -5.90 -39.87 -23.28
C GLY A 381 -6.48 -38.80 -22.34
N ASP A 382 -6.30 -38.92 -21.02
CA ASP A 382 -6.67 -37.87 -20.07
C ASP A 382 -5.96 -36.57 -20.43
N ARG A 383 -6.65 -35.44 -20.25
CA ARG A 383 -6.13 -34.13 -20.67
C ARG A 383 -6.23 -33.10 -19.56
N ILE A 384 -5.36 -32.11 -19.61
CA ILE A 384 -5.51 -30.87 -18.85
C ILE A 384 -5.43 -29.72 -19.85
N LEU A 385 -6.51 -28.94 -19.95
CA LEU A 385 -6.51 -27.72 -20.75
C LEU A 385 -5.78 -26.62 -19.96
N LEU A 386 -4.54 -26.30 -20.37
CA LEU A 386 -3.68 -25.35 -19.67
C LEU A 386 -4.01 -23.90 -20.09
N VAL A 387 -4.02 -23.66 -21.40
CA VAL A 387 -4.19 -22.32 -21.99
C VAL A 387 -5.24 -22.38 -23.10
N SER A 388 -6.10 -21.38 -23.20
CA SER A 388 -7.03 -21.19 -24.31
C SER A 388 -6.86 -19.81 -24.93
N ALA A 389 -6.56 -19.76 -26.23
CA ALA A 389 -6.37 -18.54 -27.02
C ALA A 389 -6.95 -18.70 -28.44
N PRO A 390 -8.25 -18.99 -28.58
CA PRO A 390 -8.85 -19.43 -29.86
C PRO A 390 -8.83 -18.38 -30.96
N SER A 391 -8.61 -17.11 -30.61
CA SER A 391 -8.50 -15.99 -31.55
C SER A 391 -7.07 -15.75 -32.05
N VAL A 392 -6.08 -16.56 -31.68
CA VAL A 392 -4.66 -16.37 -32.02
C VAL A 392 -4.22 -17.41 -33.05
N PRO A 393 -4.09 -17.07 -34.35
CA PRO A 393 -3.89 -18.04 -35.43
C PRO A 393 -2.53 -18.77 -35.41
N ASP A 394 -1.52 -18.24 -34.73
CA ASP A 394 -0.13 -18.74 -34.76
C ASP A 394 0.57 -18.65 -33.39
N ALA A 395 -0.04 -19.22 -32.34
CA ALA A 395 0.61 -19.28 -31.04
C ALA A 395 1.90 -20.12 -31.13
N VAL A 396 3.06 -19.49 -30.90
CA VAL A 396 4.33 -20.22 -30.76
C VAL A 396 4.39 -20.73 -29.34
N VAL A 397 4.23 -22.04 -29.17
CA VAL A 397 4.35 -22.70 -27.88
C VAL A 397 5.40 -23.80 -27.96
N LYS A 398 6.44 -23.65 -27.15
CA LYS A 398 7.45 -24.68 -26.89
C LYS A 398 7.51 -24.91 -25.39
N VAL A 399 7.38 -26.16 -24.98
CA VAL A 399 7.51 -26.58 -23.57
C VAL A 399 8.70 -27.52 -23.50
N ASN A 400 9.74 -27.13 -22.75
CA ASN A 400 11.00 -27.88 -22.69
C ASN A 400 10.95 -28.99 -21.64
N SER A 401 10.34 -28.74 -20.49
CA SER A 401 10.19 -29.74 -19.44
C SER A 401 8.89 -29.56 -18.66
N ILE A 402 8.34 -30.68 -18.16
CA ILE A 402 7.19 -30.68 -17.25
C ILE A 402 7.53 -31.50 -16.02
N LYS A 403 7.33 -30.90 -14.84
CA LYS A 403 7.41 -31.56 -13.54
C LYS A 403 6.00 -31.78 -13.00
N PHE A 404 5.69 -33.01 -12.64
CA PHE A 404 4.35 -33.42 -12.26
C PHE A 404 4.35 -33.95 -10.82
N TYR A 405 3.48 -33.40 -9.98
CA TYR A 405 3.37 -33.73 -8.56
C TYR A 405 1.99 -34.34 -8.25
N THR A 406 1.97 -35.58 -7.76
CA THR A 406 0.81 -36.21 -7.13
C THR A 406 1.28 -37.06 -5.93
N GLN A 407 0.36 -37.54 -5.09
CA GLN A 407 0.71 -38.49 -4.01
C GLN A 407 0.85 -39.93 -4.53
N ALA A 408 0.24 -40.25 -5.68
CA ALA A 408 0.54 -41.48 -6.39
C ALA A 408 1.96 -41.40 -6.98
N ASN A 409 2.70 -42.51 -6.99
CA ASN A 409 4.01 -42.53 -7.64
C ASN A 409 3.84 -42.26 -9.14
N THR A 410 4.26 -41.08 -9.61
CA THR A 410 4.13 -40.64 -11.01
C THR A 410 5.30 -41.09 -11.88
N ASN A 411 6.26 -41.84 -11.31
CA ASN A 411 7.41 -42.35 -12.05
C ASN A 411 6.93 -43.21 -13.23
N GLY A 412 7.24 -42.74 -14.44
CA GLY A 412 6.95 -43.44 -15.68
C GLY A 412 5.84 -42.80 -16.51
N LEU A 413 5.01 -41.89 -15.97
CA LEU A 413 3.97 -41.23 -16.77
C LEU A 413 4.58 -40.51 -17.98
N THR A 414 4.09 -40.86 -19.16
CA THR A 414 4.45 -40.19 -20.41
C THR A 414 3.38 -39.18 -20.77
N TYR A 415 3.79 -38.05 -21.33
CA TYR A 415 2.87 -36.99 -21.74
C TYR A 415 3.33 -36.37 -23.04
N LYS A 416 2.43 -35.62 -23.68
CA LYS A 416 2.72 -34.74 -24.80
C LYS A 416 1.94 -33.45 -24.66
N VAL A 417 2.42 -32.39 -25.29
CA VAL A 417 1.67 -31.14 -25.43
C VAL A 417 0.95 -31.19 -26.78
N GLU A 418 -0.37 -31.06 -26.77
CA GLU A 418 -1.19 -30.94 -27.97
C GLU A 418 -1.68 -29.51 -28.16
N TYR A 419 -1.78 -29.10 -29.42
CA TYR A 419 -2.29 -27.80 -29.83
C TYR A 419 -3.50 -27.99 -30.73
N ASP A 420 -4.60 -27.33 -30.40
CA ASP A 420 -5.82 -27.39 -31.21
C ASP A 420 -6.57 -26.05 -31.14
N ASN A 421 -6.69 -25.36 -32.28
CA ASN A 421 -7.43 -24.11 -32.43
C ASN A 421 -7.11 -23.07 -31.33
N GLY A 422 -5.82 -22.82 -31.07
CA GLY A 422 -5.36 -21.87 -30.05
C GLY A 422 -5.42 -22.39 -28.61
N ASN A 423 -5.83 -23.63 -28.38
CA ASN A 423 -5.78 -24.28 -27.07
C ASN A 423 -4.48 -25.07 -26.90
N VAL A 424 -3.98 -25.11 -25.67
CA VAL A 424 -2.80 -25.87 -25.25
C VAL A 424 -3.24 -26.91 -24.23
N TYR A 425 -3.08 -28.18 -24.59
CA TYR A 425 -3.40 -29.31 -23.73
C TYR A 425 -2.14 -30.03 -23.28
N LEU A 426 -2.10 -30.44 -22.02
CA LEU A 426 -1.27 -31.56 -21.61
C LEU A 426 -2.09 -32.84 -21.79
N VAL A 427 -1.58 -33.78 -22.58
CA VAL A 427 -2.25 -35.07 -22.83
C VAL A 427 -1.37 -36.18 -22.28
N PHE A 428 -1.94 -37.00 -21.40
CA PHE A 428 -1.26 -38.16 -20.83
C PHE A 428 -1.36 -39.32 -21.81
N ASN A 429 -0.24 -40.00 -22.02
CA ASN A 429 -0.22 -41.26 -22.75
C ASN A 429 0.01 -42.38 -21.73
N ASN A 430 -0.58 -43.55 -21.98
CA ASN A 430 -0.31 -44.73 -21.19
C ASN A 430 1.21 -44.91 -21.15
N SER A 431 1.80 -44.78 -19.97
CA SER A 431 3.13 -45.30 -19.75
C SER A 431 2.97 -46.80 -19.86
N GLY A 432 3.12 -47.32 -21.08
CA GLY A 432 2.89 -48.72 -21.37
C GLY A 432 3.51 -49.49 -20.22
N THR A 433 2.67 -50.18 -19.45
CA THR A 433 3.15 -51.23 -18.58
C THR A 433 4.01 -52.04 -19.53
N ASN A 434 5.31 -51.91 -19.35
CA ASN A 434 6.27 -52.72 -20.07
C ASN A 434 5.91 -54.09 -19.55
N GLY A 435 5.01 -54.75 -20.28
CA GLY A 435 4.56 -56.10 -20.07
C GLY A 435 5.80 -56.92 -20.31
N GLY A 436 6.65 -56.95 -19.29
CA GLY A 436 7.55 -58.03 -18.99
C GLY A 436 6.64 -59.23 -18.81
N ASN A 437 6.24 -59.76 -19.95
CA ASN A 437 5.69 -61.07 -20.15
C ASN A 437 6.82 -61.99 -19.70
N ASN A 438 6.98 -62.13 -18.38
CA ASN A 438 7.85 -63.13 -17.80
C ASN A 438 7.09 -64.44 -18.00
N SER A 439 7.22 -64.95 -19.23
CA SER A 439 6.90 -66.31 -19.60
C SER A 439 7.66 -67.20 -18.64
N SER A 440 6.97 -67.65 -17.60
CA SER A 440 7.40 -68.75 -16.77
C SER A 440 7.35 -70.01 -17.63
N ASN A 441 8.44 -70.29 -18.33
CA ASN A 441 8.68 -71.56 -18.96
C ASN A 441 9.88 -72.23 -18.29
N ASN A 442 9.60 -73.30 -17.56
CA ASN A 442 10.43 -74.44 -17.19
C ASN A 442 11.87 -74.21 -16.67
N ASN A 443 12.14 -74.68 -15.44
CA ASN A 443 12.67 -76.05 -15.31
C ASN A 443 12.71 -76.56 -13.85
N ASN A 444 12.20 -77.77 -13.68
CA ASN A 444 12.54 -78.70 -12.61
C ASN A 444 14.07 -78.92 -12.55
N ASN A 445 14.67 -78.85 -11.35
CA ASN A 445 15.57 -79.92 -10.93
C ASN A 445 15.76 -79.95 -9.40
N ASN A 446 15.48 -81.13 -8.84
CA ASN A 446 15.86 -81.59 -7.50
C ASN A 446 17.39 -81.58 -7.33
N ASN A 447 17.89 -81.17 -6.16
CA ASN A 447 18.58 -82.13 -5.27
C ASN A 447 18.97 -81.56 -3.90
N ASN A 448 18.78 -82.43 -2.89
CA ASN A 448 19.29 -82.47 -1.52
C ASN A 448 20.70 -81.88 -1.29
N ASN A 449 20.90 -81.19 -0.17
CA ASN A 449 21.57 -81.77 1.02
C ASN A 449 21.66 -80.79 2.22
N ASN A 450 21.07 -81.21 3.33
CA ASN A 450 21.58 -81.33 4.71
C ASN A 450 22.70 -80.43 5.28
N SER A 451 22.57 -80.20 6.60
CA SER A 451 23.60 -79.84 7.61
C SER A 451 23.92 -78.34 7.76
N SER A 452 24.16 -77.74 8.93
CA SER A 452 23.88 -77.95 10.36
C SER A 452 24.41 -76.69 11.08
N ASN A 453 23.96 -76.48 12.32
CA ASN A 453 24.50 -75.59 13.37
C ASN A 453 25.85 -74.87 13.14
N ASN A 454 25.93 -73.57 13.49
CA ASN A 454 26.65 -73.19 14.72
C ASN A 454 26.41 -71.74 15.18
N ASN A 455 26.36 -71.60 16.51
CA ASN A 455 26.42 -70.37 17.30
C ASN A 455 27.69 -69.55 17.00
N ASN A 456 27.60 -68.22 17.18
CA ASN A 456 28.46 -67.55 18.15
C ASN A 456 27.94 -66.15 18.54
N ASN A 457 27.83 -65.98 19.86
CA ASN A 457 27.75 -64.72 20.57
C ASN A 457 28.99 -63.86 20.28
N ASN A 458 28.83 -62.53 20.35
CA ASN A 458 29.60 -61.78 21.34
C ASN A 458 28.94 -60.44 21.67
N ASP A 459 28.76 -60.27 22.97
CA ASP A 459 28.52 -59.05 23.72
C ASP A 459 29.58 -57.97 23.41
N SER A 460 29.22 -56.69 23.50
CA SER A 460 29.46 -55.91 24.73
C SER A 460 29.34 -54.39 24.55
N ASN A 461 28.65 -53.81 25.54
CA ASN A 461 28.90 -52.54 26.24
C ASN A 461 28.53 -51.18 25.62
N ASP A 462 27.41 -50.67 26.13
CA ASP A 462 27.33 -49.64 27.18
C ASP A 462 27.91 -48.23 26.98
N GLY A 463 27.03 -47.27 27.30
CA GLY A 463 27.34 -45.87 27.62
C GLY A 463 26.20 -44.94 27.20
N ASN A 464 24.98 -45.08 27.71
CA ASN A 464 24.49 -44.39 28.92
C ASN A 464 25.06 -42.98 29.12
N ASN A 465 24.28 -41.93 28.82
CA ASN A 465 24.20 -40.80 29.75
C ASN A 465 22.85 -40.07 29.69
N ASN A 466 22.38 -39.77 30.91
CA ASN A 466 21.07 -39.32 31.33
C ASN A 466 20.92 -37.78 31.33
N GLY A 467 19.65 -37.36 31.31
CA GLY A 467 19.14 -36.19 32.06
C GLY A 467 19.13 -34.89 31.25
N ASN A 468 18.08 -34.08 31.26
CA ASN A 468 17.22 -33.77 32.39
C ASN A 468 15.91 -33.10 31.95
N ASP A 469 14.92 -33.27 32.82
CA ASP A 469 13.58 -32.71 32.84
C ASP A 469 13.49 -31.19 32.66
N LYS A 470 12.37 -30.74 32.08
CA LYS A 470 11.49 -29.76 32.73
C LYS A 470 10.08 -29.81 32.16
N LYS A 471 9.17 -30.33 32.97
CA LYS A 471 7.73 -30.08 32.92
C LYS A 471 7.47 -28.64 33.34
N GLU A 472 6.67 -27.91 32.58
CA GLU A 472 5.95 -26.75 33.09
C GLU A 472 4.51 -26.78 32.58
N SER A 473 3.63 -26.41 33.50
CA SER A 473 2.19 -26.65 33.52
C SER A 473 1.39 -25.45 33.01
N ASN A 474 0.22 -25.75 32.42
CA ASN A 474 -1.05 -25.02 32.47
C ASN A 474 -1.03 -23.48 32.45
N GLU A 475 -1.64 -22.90 31.41
CA GLU A 475 -2.71 -21.92 31.65
C GLU A 475 -3.72 -21.86 30.48
N LYS A 476 -4.97 -22.17 30.80
CA LYS A 476 -6.14 -21.97 29.93
C LYS A 476 -6.51 -20.49 29.96
N ARG A 477 -6.49 -19.80 28.82
CA ARG A 477 -7.18 -18.52 28.64
C ARG A 477 -8.39 -18.70 27.73
N ASN A 478 -9.57 -18.63 28.33
CA ASN A 478 -10.83 -18.36 27.65
C ASN A 478 -10.78 -16.91 27.15
N VAL A 479 -10.80 -16.72 25.82
CA VAL A 479 -11.10 -15.41 25.23
C VAL A 479 -12.50 -15.53 24.62
N ALA A 480 -13.45 -14.83 25.23
CA ALA A 480 -14.78 -14.63 24.69
C ALA A 480 -14.68 -13.66 23.51
N ILE A 481 -15.00 -14.14 22.31
CA ILE A 481 -15.21 -13.30 21.13
C ILE A 481 -16.68 -12.86 21.16
N GLY A 482 -16.91 -11.63 21.63
CA GLY A 482 -18.19 -10.95 21.46
C GLY A 482 -18.35 -10.51 20.01
N VAL A 483 -19.15 -11.26 19.25
CA VAL A 483 -19.66 -10.85 17.95
C VAL A 483 -20.84 -9.91 18.22
N SER A 484 -20.71 -8.62 17.89
CA SER A 484 -21.87 -7.74 17.75
C SER A 484 -22.10 -7.43 16.27
N ILE A 485 -23.33 -7.72 15.87
CA ILE A 485 -23.90 -7.54 14.54
C ILE A 485 -24.40 -6.10 14.48
N GLY A 486 -24.00 -5.36 13.45
CA GLY A 486 -24.40 -3.97 13.25
C GLY A 486 -24.38 -3.57 11.78
N THR A 487 -25.14 -4.28 10.95
CA THR A 487 -25.48 -3.86 9.58
C THR A 487 -26.41 -2.65 9.61
N VAL A 488 -25.96 -1.52 9.08
CA VAL A 488 -26.83 -0.46 8.56
C VAL A 488 -26.42 -0.20 7.11
N VAL A 489 -27.24 -0.73 6.20
CA VAL A 489 -27.15 -0.49 4.76
C VAL A 489 -27.93 0.80 4.48
N GLY A 490 -27.21 1.88 4.15
CA GLY A 490 -27.75 3.11 3.61
C GLY A 490 -27.26 3.31 2.18
N ALA A 491 -28.09 2.93 1.22
CA ALA A 491 -27.83 3.12 -0.21
C ALA A 491 -27.88 4.61 -0.58
N ILE A 492 -26.88 5.12 -1.30
CA ILE A 492 -27.02 6.33 -2.11
C ILE A 492 -26.60 6.01 -3.54
N LEU A 493 -27.58 6.24 -4.42
CA LEU A 493 -27.61 5.93 -5.83
C LEU A 493 -26.73 6.93 -6.62
N LEU A 494 -25.93 6.35 -7.52
CA LEU A 494 -25.22 6.99 -8.62
C LEU A 494 -26.24 7.49 -9.66
N LEU A 495 -26.14 8.74 -10.12
CA LEU A 495 -26.71 9.16 -11.41
C LEU A 495 -25.80 10.18 -12.10
N THR A 496 -25.33 9.77 -13.27
CA THR A 496 -24.35 10.43 -14.14
C THR A 496 -25.08 11.00 -15.36
N VAL A 497 -24.90 12.31 -15.60
CA VAL A 497 -24.68 13.01 -16.90
C VAL A 497 -25.77 13.04 -18.01
N ILE A 498 -25.73 14.18 -18.73
CA ILE A 498 -26.19 14.59 -20.08
C ILE A 498 -27.18 15.77 -19.92
N GLY A 499 -26.96 17.00 -20.38
CA GLY A 499 -26.11 17.55 -21.43
C GLY A 499 -26.99 18.33 -22.40
N VAL A 500 -26.96 19.68 -22.43
CA VAL A 500 -27.48 20.48 -23.56
C VAL A 500 -26.71 21.81 -23.69
N MET A 501 -25.85 21.90 -24.70
CA MET A 501 -25.57 23.13 -25.43
C MET A 501 -26.78 23.44 -26.33
N VAL A 502 -27.39 24.64 -26.28
CA VAL A 502 -27.83 25.40 -27.47
C VAL A 502 -27.84 26.91 -27.17
N ARG A 503 -27.23 27.62 -28.12
CA ARG A 503 -27.10 29.06 -28.40
C ARG A 503 -28.34 29.98 -28.26
N ASN A 504 -27.95 31.27 -28.15
CA ASN A 504 -28.53 32.50 -28.74
C ASN A 504 -29.40 33.41 -27.86
N LYS A 505 -28.84 34.57 -27.49
CA LYS A 505 -29.46 35.86 -27.85
C LYS A 505 -28.46 37.01 -27.88
N ARG A 506 -28.31 37.62 -29.07
CA ARG A 506 -27.64 38.91 -29.34
C ARG A 506 -28.56 40.08 -28.95
N ARG A 507 -27.98 41.16 -28.40
CA ARG A 507 -28.34 42.59 -28.55
C ARG A 507 -27.00 43.35 -28.44
N GLY A 508 -26.51 44.05 -29.48
CA GLY A 508 -26.92 45.41 -29.91
C GLY A 508 -26.36 46.41 -28.88
N GLU A 509 -25.41 47.31 -29.15
CA GLU A 509 -25.39 48.33 -30.19
C GLU A 509 -24.00 48.97 -30.41
N LYS A 510 -23.77 49.36 -31.68
CA LYS A 510 -23.20 50.60 -32.26
C LYS A 510 -21.78 51.08 -31.91
N ARG A 511 -20.94 51.09 -32.97
CA ARG A 511 -19.83 52.03 -33.21
C ARG A 511 -20.32 53.21 -34.07
N PRO A 512 -19.71 54.41 -33.99
CA PRO A 512 -19.81 55.42 -35.03
C PRO A 512 -18.78 55.20 -36.15
N LEU A 513 -19.15 55.63 -37.35
CA LEU A 513 -18.39 55.60 -38.60
C LEU A 513 -17.32 56.70 -38.66
N LEU A 514 -16.30 56.42 -39.48
CA LEU A 514 -15.18 57.28 -39.85
C LEU A 514 -15.61 58.62 -40.46
N GLY A 515 -14.94 59.67 -40.01
CA GLY A 515 -14.51 60.85 -40.74
C GLY A 515 -13.06 61.11 -40.37
#